data_AF-A0A2J6SIN6-F1
#
_entry.id   AF-A0A2J6SIN6-F1
#
_cell.length_a   1.000
_cell.length_b   1.000
_cell.length_c   1.000
_cell.angle_alpha   90.00
_cell.angle_beta   90.00
_cell.angle_gamma   90.00
#
_symmetry.space_group_name_H-M   'P 1'
#
loop_
_entity.id
_entity.type
_entity.pdbx_description
1 polymer ?
#
loop_
_entity_poly.entity_id
_entity_poly.type
_entity_poly.pdbx_seq_one_letter_code
_entity_poly.pdbx_strand_id
1 'polypeptide(L)'
;MLIKHSRSKKPVKIMDPDCAICNQPALAQCECEAKGLDIAVRQAEQRMMTTVFNDIRAWVRGHAQDYILSYFSMLTTRRKDHHAQTVHRMTERAAYYFHARPHPAEIAAADAELKRGIDEDWKASVQRYPEVLEYFYGLVDLNLPSDDEPGVRDPPLSALGG
;
A
#
# COMPACT_ATOMS: atom_id res chain seq x y z
N MET A 1 -7.93 80.80 0.55
CA MET A 1 -6.94 80.00 -0.20
C MET A 1 -7.07 78.54 0.24
N LEU A 2 -7.52 77.65 -0.65
CA LEU A 2 -7.58 76.20 -0.41
C LEU A 2 -6.68 75.53 -1.44
N ILE A 3 -5.46 75.18 -1.03
CA ILE A 3 -4.48 74.53 -1.88
C ILE A 3 -4.86 73.05 -1.99
N LYS A 4 -5.54 72.69 -3.09
CA LYS A 4 -5.79 71.30 -3.48
C LYS A 4 -4.45 70.61 -3.75
N HIS A 5 -3.99 69.77 -2.83
CA HIS A 5 -2.87 68.87 -3.07
C HIS A 5 -3.33 67.72 -3.96
N SER A 6 -3.24 67.91 -5.28
CA SER A 6 -3.36 66.84 -6.25
C SER A 6 -2.13 65.93 -6.14
N ARG A 7 -2.24 64.83 -5.38
CA ARG A 7 -1.25 63.74 -5.42
C ARG A 7 -1.39 63.03 -6.77
N SER A 8 -0.57 63.42 -7.74
CA SER A 8 -0.39 62.68 -8.99
C SER A 8 0.19 61.30 -8.65
N LYS A 9 -0.65 60.26 -8.71
CA LYS A 9 -0.20 58.87 -8.62
C LYS A 9 0.54 58.55 -9.92
N LYS A 10 1.87 58.54 -9.88
CA LYS A 10 2.69 58.04 -11.00
C LYS A 10 2.24 56.61 -11.32
N PRO A 11 2.02 56.24 -12.60
CA PRO A 11 1.69 54.87 -12.95
C PRO A 11 2.89 53.98 -12.60
N VAL A 12 2.65 52.99 -11.74
CA VAL A 12 3.63 51.94 -11.46
C VAL A 12 3.79 51.13 -12.75
N LYS A 13 4.98 51.19 -13.36
CA LYS A 13 5.30 50.31 -14.48
C LYS A 13 5.52 48.91 -13.92
N ILE A 14 4.55 48.02 -14.16
CA ILE A 14 4.72 46.58 -13.94
C ILE A 14 5.59 46.08 -15.10
N MET A 15 6.78 45.57 -14.79
CA MET A 15 7.64 44.90 -15.76
C MET A 15 7.59 43.41 -15.46
N ASP A 16 7.03 42.63 -16.37
CA ASP A 16 7.04 41.17 -16.26
C ASP A 16 8.45 40.64 -16.58
N PRO A 17 8.92 39.59 -15.90
CA PRO A 17 10.20 38.98 -16.20
C PRO A 17 10.16 38.26 -17.55
N ASP A 18 11.31 38.21 -18.22
CA ASP A 18 11.54 37.27 -19.32
C ASP A 18 11.67 35.85 -18.76
N CYS A 19 11.32 34.85 -19.56
CA CYS A 19 11.42 33.43 -19.18
C CYS A 19 12.85 33.07 -18.76
N ALA A 20 13.03 32.52 -17.55
CA ALA A 20 14.32 32.18 -16.97
C ALA A 20 15.09 31.06 -17.71
N ILE A 21 14.44 30.39 -18.66
CA ILE A 21 15.04 29.27 -19.42
C ILE A 21 15.39 29.69 -20.85
N CYS A 22 14.50 30.42 -21.54
CA CYS A 22 14.70 30.77 -22.96
C CYS A 22 14.84 32.29 -23.22
N ASN A 23 14.73 33.12 -22.19
CA ASN A 23 14.82 34.59 -22.21
C ASN A 23 13.79 35.27 -23.13
N GLN A 24 12.70 34.60 -23.49
CA GLN A 24 11.60 35.23 -24.23
C GLN A 24 10.74 36.09 -23.31
N PRO A 25 10.19 37.21 -23.79
CA PRO A 25 9.34 38.07 -22.97
C PRO A 25 8.05 37.36 -22.58
N ALA A 26 7.45 37.76 -21.45
CA ALA A 26 6.19 37.18 -20.95
C ALA A 26 5.06 37.15 -22.00
N LEU A 27 5.01 38.14 -22.90
CA LEU A 27 4.05 38.21 -24.00
C LEU A 27 4.15 37.02 -24.98
N ALA A 28 5.32 36.39 -25.08
CA ALA A 28 5.54 35.21 -25.91
C ALA A 28 4.88 33.94 -25.35
N GLN A 29 4.47 33.95 -24.07
CA GLN A 29 3.70 32.87 -23.42
C GLN A 29 4.29 31.47 -23.64
N CYS A 30 5.62 31.33 -23.55
CA CYS A 30 6.27 30.03 -23.68
C CYS A 30 6.03 29.17 -22.43
N GLU A 31 6.13 27.84 -22.57
CA GLU A 31 5.82 26.89 -21.48
C GLU A 31 7.08 26.35 -20.76
N CYS A 32 8.26 26.94 -20.97
CA CYS A 32 9.52 26.37 -20.50
C CYS A 32 9.56 26.22 -18.97
N GLU A 33 9.18 27.26 -18.22
CA GLU A 33 9.22 27.24 -16.74
C GLU A 33 8.20 26.27 -16.15
N ALA A 34 6.99 26.23 -16.72
CA ALA A 34 5.96 25.27 -16.32
C ALA A 34 6.42 23.83 -16.53
N LYS A 35 6.99 23.51 -17.70
CA LYS A 35 7.56 22.18 -17.98
C LYS A 35 8.74 21.86 -17.07
N GLY A 36 9.58 22.86 -16.77
CA GLY A 36 10.69 22.73 -15.81
C GLY A 36 10.19 22.36 -14.42
N LEU A 37 9.13 23.02 -13.95
CA LEU A 37 8.48 22.73 -12.68
C LEU A 37 7.89 21.31 -12.66
N ASP A 38 7.16 20.91 -13.70
CA ASP A 38 6.57 19.56 -13.80
C ASP A 38 7.65 18.47 -13.68
N ILE A 39 8.79 18.66 -14.35
CA ILE A 39 9.93 17.74 -14.28
C ILE A 39 10.50 17.72 -12.85
N ALA A 40 10.70 18.90 -12.25
CA ALA A 40 11.25 19.02 -10.90
C ALA A 40 10.34 18.34 -9.86
N VAL A 41 9.02 18.49 -9.97
CA VAL A 41 8.03 17.83 -9.12
C VAL A 41 8.13 16.31 -9.24
N ARG A 42 8.14 15.76 -10.46
CA ARG A 42 8.27 14.31 -10.67
C ARG A 42 9.56 13.74 -10.09
N GLN A 43 10.67 14.47 -10.25
CA GLN A 43 11.95 14.06 -9.67
C GLN A 43 11.93 14.10 -8.13
N ALA A 44 11.29 15.12 -7.54
CA ALA A 44 11.13 15.23 -6.09
C ALA A 44 10.23 14.11 -5.55
N GLU A 45 9.09 13.84 -6.20
CA GLU A 45 8.19 12.73 -5.88
C GLU A 45 8.95 11.40 -5.90
N GLN A 46 9.71 11.12 -6.96
CA GLN A 46 10.47 9.88 -7.04
C GLN A 46 11.47 9.74 -5.89
N ARG A 47 12.19 10.81 -5.52
CA ARG A 47 13.16 10.74 -4.41
C ARG A 47 12.50 10.58 -3.05
N MET A 48 11.40 11.29 -2.81
CA MET A 48 10.77 11.37 -1.49
C MET A 48 9.76 10.24 -1.25
N MET A 49 8.93 9.92 -2.24
CA MET A 49 7.81 8.98 -2.09
C MET A 49 8.20 7.53 -2.32
N THR A 50 9.27 7.24 -3.06
CA THR A 50 9.68 5.84 -3.34
C THR A 50 9.91 5.05 -2.05
N THR A 51 10.61 5.63 -1.07
CA THR A 51 10.86 4.97 0.22
C THR A 51 9.56 4.73 0.97
N VAL A 52 8.68 5.73 1.02
CA VAL A 52 7.35 5.63 1.66
C VAL A 52 6.53 4.50 1.04
N PHE A 53 6.46 4.42 -0.29
CA PHE A 53 5.75 3.33 -0.97
C PHE A 53 6.38 1.96 -0.74
N ASN A 54 7.70 1.87 -0.60
CA ASN A 54 8.38 0.63 -0.29
C ASN A 54 8.05 0.15 1.13
N ASP A 55 8.06 1.06 2.09
CA ASP A 55 7.73 0.75 3.49
C ASP A 55 6.27 0.31 3.63
N ILE A 56 5.34 1.03 2.97
CA ILE A 56 3.93 0.65 2.90
C ILE A 56 3.78 -0.75 2.30
N ARG A 57 4.43 -1.03 1.14
CA ARG A 57 4.34 -2.33 0.47
C ARG A 57 4.88 -3.46 1.35
N ALA A 58 6.01 -3.23 2.03
CA ALA A 58 6.60 -4.21 2.93
C ALA A 58 5.68 -4.49 4.12
N TRP A 59 5.12 -3.44 4.72
CA TRP A 59 4.17 -3.54 5.83
C TRP A 59 2.91 -4.30 5.43
N VAL A 60 2.25 -3.91 4.34
CA VAL A 60 1.02 -4.56 3.83
C VAL A 60 1.29 -6.02 3.50
N ARG A 61 2.38 -6.32 2.79
CA ARG A 61 2.76 -7.69 2.44
C ARG A 61 2.94 -8.56 3.68
N GLY A 62 3.64 -8.06 4.70
CA GLY A 62 3.88 -8.80 5.94
C GLY A 62 2.56 -9.17 6.63
N HIS A 63 1.69 -8.18 6.83
CA HIS A 63 0.41 -8.39 7.52
C HIS A 63 -0.55 -9.29 6.73
N ALA A 64 -0.61 -9.12 5.40
CA ALA A 64 -1.41 -9.99 4.54
C ALA A 64 -0.93 -11.44 4.60
N GLN A 65 0.37 -11.66 4.56
CA GLN A 65 0.97 -12.99 4.68
C GLN A 65 0.64 -13.63 6.03
N ASP A 66 0.83 -12.91 7.13
CA ASP A 66 0.57 -13.42 8.47
C ASP A 66 -0.91 -13.79 8.68
N TYR A 67 -1.82 -12.96 8.15
CA TYR A 67 -3.25 -13.22 8.19
C TYR A 67 -3.61 -14.51 7.43
N ILE A 68 -3.14 -14.65 6.19
CA ILE A 68 -3.41 -15.83 5.35
C ILE A 68 -2.83 -17.10 5.98
N LEU A 69 -1.60 -17.04 6.50
CA LEU A 69 -0.96 -18.19 7.16
C LEU A 69 -1.68 -18.59 8.45
N SER A 70 -2.12 -17.62 9.25
CA SER A 70 -2.90 -17.87 10.46
C SER A 70 -4.24 -18.53 10.14
N TYR A 71 -4.94 -18.02 9.12
CA TYR A 71 -6.20 -18.59 8.65
C TYR A 71 -6.02 -20.03 8.12
N PHE A 72 -5.00 -20.26 7.30
CA PHE A 72 -4.70 -21.60 6.78
C PHE A 72 -4.30 -22.59 7.89
N SER A 73 -3.53 -22.14 8.89
CA SER A 73 -3.15 -22.96 10.05
C SER A 73 -4.37 -23.44 10.84
N MET A 74 -5.36 -22.58 11.03
CA MET A 74 -6.63 -22.94 11.66
C MET A 74 -7.37 -24.03 10.87
N LEU A 75 -7.49 -23.88 9.55
CA LEU A 75 -8.15 -24.87 8.68
C LEU A 75 -7.44 -26.22 8.71
N THR A 76 -6.11 -26.19 8.58
CA THR A 76 -5.26 -27.38 8.56
C THR A 76 -5.32 -28.13 9.90
N THR A 77 -5.31 -27.41 11.02
CA THR A 77 -5.48 -28.00 12.36
C THR A 77 -6.80 -28.76 12.45
N ARG A 78 -7.92 -28.13 12.06
CA ARG A 78 -9.23 -28.79 12.05
C ARG A 78 -9.26 -30.05 11.18
N ARG A 79 -8.64 -30.03 10.00
CA ARG A 79 -8.57 -31.22 9.13
C ARG A 79 -7.73 -32.34 9.73
N LYS A 80 -6.60 -32.01 10.36
CA LYS A 80 -5.75 -32.98 11.05
C LYS A 80 -6.49 -33.65 12.20
N ASP A 81 -7.24 -32.90 12.99
CA ASP A 81 -8.06 -33.45 14.08
C ASP A 81 -9.13 -34.41 13.56
N HIS A 82 -9.85 -34.03 12.51
CA HIS A 82 -10.85 -34.90 11.88
C HIS A 82 -10.23 -36.17 11.27
N HIS A 83 -9.06 -36.04 10.64
CA HIS A 83 -8.33 -37.18 10.10
C HIS A 83 -7.87 -38.13 11.23
N ALA A 84 -7.34 -37.60 12.34
CA ALA A 84 -6.95 -38.39 13.50
C ALA A 84 -8.14 -39.21 14.06
N GLN A 85 -9.32 -38.59 14.19
CA GLN A 85 -10.54 -39.28 14.59
C GLN A 85 -10.98 -40.36 13.59
N THR A 86 -10.77 -40.11 12.29
CA THR A 86 -11.11 -41.07 11.23
C THR A 86 -10.20 -42.30 11.29
N VAL A 87 -8.89 -42.10 11.41
CA VAL A 87 -7.92 -43.19 11.58
C VAL A 87 -8.18 -43.97 12.87
N HIS A 88 -8.53 -43.27 13.96
CA HIS A 88 -8.90 -43.92 15.22
C HIS A 88 -10.11 -44.85 15.05
N ARG A 89 -11.21 -44.37 14.44
CA ARG A 89 -12.39 -45.19 14.15
C ARG A 89 -12.09 -46.38 13.24
N MET A 90 -11.25 -46.21 12.22
CA MET A 90 -10.80 -47.32 11.37
C MET A 90 -10.07 -48.38 12.19
N THR A 91 -9.21 -47.94 13.11
CA THR A 91 -8.44 -48.81 14.00
C THR A 91 -9.34 -49.59 14.94
N GLU A 92 -10.28 -48.93 15.60
CA GLU A 92 -11.26 -49.60 16.49
C GLU A 92 -12.12 -50.61 15.73
N ARG A 93 -12.61 -50.25 14.55
CA ARG A 93 -13.41 -51.15 13.70
C ARG A 93 -12.61 -52.39 13.31
N ALA A 94 -11.37 -52.22 12.89
CA ALA A 94 -10.51 -53.32 12.48
C ALA A 94 -10.21 -54.27 13.66
N ALA A 95 -9.94 -53.71 14.84
CA ALA A 95 -9.71 -54.48 16.04
C ALA A 95 -10.96 -55.26 16.47
N TYR A 96 -12.14 -54.63 16.45
CA TYR A 96 -13.38 -55.24 16.91
C TYR A 96 -13.85 -56.39 16.00
N TYR A 97 -13.92 -56.17 14.69
CA TYR A 97 -14.49 -57.16 13.75
C TYR A 97 -13.48 -58.18 13.24
N PHE A 98 -12.23 -57.78 13.05
CA PHE A 98 -11.21 -58.61 12.38
C PHE A 98 -10.04 -58.98 13.29
N HIS A 99 -10.02 -58.49 14.54
CA HIS A 99 -8.94 -58.68 15.51
C HIS A 99 -7.57 -58.35 14.91
N ALA A 100 -7.54 -57.35 14.03
CA ALA A 100 -6.42 -56.97 13.21
C ALA A 100 -6.27 -55.44 13.19
N ARG A 101 -5.16 -54.97 12.62
CA ARG A 101 -4.96 -53.56 12.31
C ARG A 101 -5.71 -53.18 11.02
N PRO A 102 -6.02 -51.89 10.80
CA PRO A 102 -6.55 -51.42 9.53
C PRO A 102 -5.67 -51.85 8.36
N HIS A 103 -6.30 -52.12 7.21
CA HIS A 103 -5.54 -52.47 6.03
C HIS A 103 -4.73 -51.25 5.57
N PRO A 104 -3.43 -51.39 5.20
CA PRO A 104 -2.60 -50.26 4.82
C PRO A 104 -3.19 -49.39 3.70
N ALA A 105 -3.92 -49.99 2.76
CA ALA A 105 -4.60 -49.25 1.69
C ALA A 105 -5.73 -48.33 2.21
N GLU A 106 -6.43 -48.69 3.29
CA GLU A 106 -7.47 -47.83 3.87
C GLU A 106 -6.85 -46.58 4.52
N ILE A 107 -5.72 -46.76 5.22
CA ILE A 107 -4.97 -45.65 5.82
C ILE A 107 -4.39 -44.74 4.73
N ALA A 108 -3.75 -45.33 3.71
CA ALA A 108 -3.22 -44.56 2.58
C ALA A 108 -4.30 -43.75 1.85
N ALA A 109 -5.52 -44.30 1.72
CA ALA A 109 -6.65 -43.57 1.15
C ALA A 109 -7.09 -42.40 2.05
N ALA A 110 -7.12 -42.59 3.37
CA ALA A 110 -7.43 -41.52 4.33
C ALA A 110 -6.37 -40.40 4.34
N ASP A 111 -5.10 -40.76 4.20
CA ASP A 111 -3.98 -39.81 4.10
C ASP A 111 -4.06 -39.00 2.80
N ALA A 112 -4.36 -39.66 1.67
CA ALA A 112 -4.53 -39.01 0.38
C ALA A 112 -5.71 -38.02 0.41
N GLU A 113 -6.80 -38.35 1.10
CA GLU A 113 -7.94 -37.45 1.28
C GLU A 113 -7.58 -36.23 2.16
N LEU A 114 -6.87 -36.44 3.27
CA LEU A 114 -6.36 -35.34 4.09
C LEU A 114 -5.50 -34.39 3.24
N LYS A 115 -4.58 -34.94 2.44
CA LYS A 115 -3.69 -34.14 1.59
C LYS A 115 -4.47 -33.31 0.58
N ARG A 116 -5.44 -33.89 -0.12
CA ARG A 116 -6.33 -33.15 -1.05
C ARG A 116 -7.03 -32.01 -0.34
N GLY A 117 -7.60 -32.28 0.83
CA GLY A 117 -8.28 -31.26 1.63
C GLY A 117 -7.38 -30.10 2.06
N ILE A 118 -6.14 -30.39 2.47
CA ILE A 118 -5.14 -29.36 2.80
C ILE A 118 -4.78 -28.53 1.55
N ASP A 119 -4.63 -29.17 0.39
CA ASP A 119 -4.33 -28.46 -0.86
C ASP A 119 -5.47 -27.53 -1.29
N GLU A 120 -6.71 -27.96 -1.12
CA GLU A 120 -7.90 -27.14 -1.36
C GLU A 120 -7.99 -25.94 -0.41
N ASP A 121 -7.74 -26.16 0.88
CA ASP A 121 -7.74 -25.09 1.89
C ASP A 121 -6.63 -24.07 1.60
N TRP A 122 -5.45 -24.53 1.15
CA TRP A 122 -4.37 -23.65 0.74
C TRP A 122 -4.75 -22.80 -0.47
N LYS A 123 -5.31 -23.43 -1.51
CA LYS A 123 -5.79 -22.74 -2.71
C LYS A 123 -6.83 -21.67 -2.35
N ALA A 124 -7.82 -22.03 -1.52
CA ALA A 124 -8.85 -21.10 -1.07
C ALA A 124 -8.26 -19.95 -0.25
N SER A 125 -7.26 -20.21 0.60
CA SER A 125 -6.59 -19.18 1.39
C SER A 125 -5.83 -18.18 0.51
N VAL A 126 -5.07 -18.66 -0.47
CA VAL A 126 -4.33 -17.80 -1.43
C VAL A 126 -5.27 -16.96 -2.30
N GLN A 127 -6.44 -17.49 -2.67
CA GLN A 127 -7.44 -16.74 -3.44
C GLN A 127 -7.98 -15.50 -2.72
N ARG A 128 -7.76 -15.37 -1.40
CA ARG A 128 -8.16 -14.22 -0.59
C ARG A 128 -7.14 -13.08 -0.57
N TYR A 129 -6.01 -13.20 -1.26
CA TYR A 129 -5.02 -12.12 -1.28
C TYR A 129 -5.59 -10.77 -1.74
N PRO A 130 -6.43 -10.66 -2.80
CA PRO A 130 -6.94 -9.36 -3.24
C PRO A 130 -7.68 -8.59 -2.13
N GLU A 131 -8.70 -9.21 -1.51
CA GLU A 131 -9.49 -8.60 -0.43
C GLU A 131 -8.64 -8.26 0.81
N VAL A 132 -7.69 -9.12 1.17
CA VAL A 132 -6.81 -8.91 2.32
C VAL A 132 -5.84 -7.76 2.07
N LEU A 133 -5.27 -7.69 0.86
CA LEU A 133 -4.40 -6.59 0.46
C LEU A 133 -5.17 -5.27 0.41
N GLU A 134 -6.38 -5.25 -0.16
CA GLU A 134 -7.24 -4.06 -0.17
C GLU A 134 -7.55 -3.56 1.23
N TYR A 135 -7.87 -4.46 2.16
CA TYR A 135 -8.08 -4.10 3.56
C TYR A 135 -6.85 -3.44 4.18
N PHE A 136 -5.68 -4.06 4.08
CA PHE A 136 -4.46 -3.51 4.70
C PHE A 136 -3.97 -2.23 4.02
N TYR A 137 -4.09 -2.10 2.70
CA TYR A 137 -3.83 -0.82 2.03
C TYR A 137 -4.83 0.25 2.49
N GLY A 138 -6.09 -0.09 2.73
CA GLY A 138 -7.11 0.83 3.23
C GLY A 138 -6.87 1.33 4.66
N LEU A 139 -6.01 0.67 5.44
CA LEU A 139 -5.58 1.13 6.77
C LEU A 139 -4.46 2.19 6.70
N VAL A 140 -3.81 2.34 5.55
CA VAL A 140 -2.73 3.31 5.37
C VAL A 140 -3.35 4.69 5.21
N ASP A 141 -3.03 5.58 6.14
CA ASP A 141 -3.51 6.97 6.12
C ASP A 141 -2.36 7.94 5.83
N LEU A 142 -2.58 8.84 4.87
CA LEU A 142 -1.63 9.88 4.46
C LEU A 142 -2.36 11.22 4.48
N ASN A 143 -1.98 12.07 5.43
CA ASN A 143 -2.57 13.39 5.60
C ASN A 143 -1.62 14.47 5.08
N LEU A 144 -2.18 15.44 4.36
CA LEU A 144 -1.45 16.64 3.98
C LEU A 144 -1.55 17.69 5.10
N PRO A 145 -0.48 18.45 5.36
CA PRO A 145 -0.55 19.56 6.30
C PRO A 145 -1.51 20.64 5.79
N SER A 146 -2.11 21.40 6.69
CA SER A 146 -2.97 22.54 6.34
C SER A 146 -2.15 23.72 5.82
N ASP A 147 -2.72 24.51 4.89
CA ASP A 147 -2.13 25.77 4.40
C ASP A 147 -1.82 26.80 5.52
N ASP A 148 -2.45 26.66 6.69
CA ASP A 148 -2.25 27.55 7.83
C ASP A 148 -1.08 27.13 8.74
N GLU A 149 -0.52 25.94 8.54
CA GLU A 149 0.59 25.44 9.35
C GLU A 149 1.85 26.29 9.15
N PRO A 150 2.55 26.69 10.24
CA PRO A 150 3.74 27.56 10.13
C PRO A 150 4.82 27.03 9.17
N GLY A 151 5.03 25.71 9.13
CA GLY A 151 6.00 25.09 8.22
C GLY A 151 5.62 25.12 6.74
N VAL A 152 4.32 25.30 6.42
CA VAL A 152 3.82 25.49 5.06
C VAL A 152 3.91 26.97 4.67
N ARG A 153 3.54 27.87 5.59
CA ARG A 153 3.55 29.33 5.34
C ARG A 153 4.96 29.93 5.27
N ASP A 154 5.84 29.50 6.15
CA ASP A 154 7.21 30.00 6.26
C ASP A 154 8.19 28.81 6.28
N PRO A 155 8.37 28.12 5.13
CA PRO A 155 9.25 26.98 5.06
C PRO A 155 10.70 27.46 5.31
N PRO A 156 11.51 26.74 6.10
CA PRO A 156 12.88 27.13 6.44
C PRO A 156 13.84 26.84 5.28
N LEU A 157 13.53 27.36 4.10
CA LEU A 157 14.36 27.32 2.90
C LEU A 157 15.09 28.66 2.84
N SER A 158 16.42 28.62 2.87
CA SER A 158 17.32 29.78 3.05
C SER A 158 17.18 30.95 2.04
N ALA A 159 16.19 30.93 1.16
CA ALA A 159 15.91 31.97 0.17
C ALA A 159 15.02 33.13 0.67
N LEU A 160 14.35 33.00 1.82
CA LEU A 160 13.42 34.03 2.34
C LEU A 160 14.00 34.93 3.44
N GLY A 161 15.24 34.67 3.89
CA GLY A 161 15.92 35.43 4.94
C GLY A 161 16.88 36.51 4.45
N GLY A 162 16.62 37.12 3.29
CA GLY A 162 17.42 38.21 2.72
C GLY A 162 17.06 39.57 3.29
#